data_AF-A0A954JNC9-F1
#
_entry.id   AF-A0A954JNC9-F1
#
_cell.length_a   1.000
_cell.length_b   1.000
_cell.length_c   1.000
_cell.angle_alpha   90.00
_cell.angle_beta   90.00
_cell.angle_gamma   90.00
#
_symmetry.space_group_name_H-M   'P 1'
#
loop_
_entity.id
_entity.type
_entity.pdbx_description
1 polymer ?
#
loop_
_entity_poly.entity_id
_entity_poly.type
_entity_poly.pdbx_seq_one_letter_code
_entity_poly.pdbx_strand_id
1 'polypeptide(L)'
;TTPTQSLSLLNNSFVLRMGDQLEARVEATDNADAGQQVRSMYDFVFQRPPRPEESEAAVAFVNQHGLSALARVLFNTNEFLFAE
;
A
#
# COMPACT_ATOMS: atom_id res chain seq x y z
N THR A 1 19.21 -6.96 7.19
CA THR A 1 19.36 -6.08 6.01
C THR A 1 20.14 -4.85 6.37
N THR A 2 21.15 -4.48 5.57
CA THR A 2 21.96 -3.28 5.83
C THR A 2 21.16 -2.00 5.51
N PRO A 3 21.11 -0.99 6.39
CA PRO A 3 20.14 0.13 6.37
C PRO A 3 20.12 1.01 5.11
N THR A 4 21.18 1.01 4.30
CA THR A 4 21.38 1.98 3.22
C THR A 4 20.56 1.70 1.95
N GLN A 5 20.12 0.46 1.73
CA GLN A 5 19.34 0.12 0.53
C GLN A 5 17.85 0.47 0.64
N SER A 6 17.31 0.62 1.85
CA SER A 6 15.93 1.03 2.08
C SER A 6 15.66 2.49 1.66
N LEU A 7 16.69 3.34 1.65
CA LEU A 7 16.56 4.75 1.25
C LEU A 7 16.50 4.96 -0.27
N SER A 8 17.02 4.02 -1.07
CA SER A 8 16.95 4.07 -2.54
C SER A 8 15.59 3.61 -3.08
N LEU A 9 14.85 2.78 -2.33
CA LEU A 9 13.45 2.43 -2.66
C LEU A 9 12.50 3.60 -2.45
N LEU A 10 12.81 4.48 -1.49
CA LEU A 10 12.05 5.69 -1.15
C LEU A 10 12.01 6.74 -2.28
N ASN A 11 12.97 6.70 -3.21
CA ASN A 11 13.10 7.68 -4.30
C ASN A 11 13.09 7.04 -5.70
N ASN A 12 12.78 5.74 -5.81
CA ASN A 12 12.68 5.12 -7.11
C ASN A 12 11.37 5.58 -7.77
N SER A 13 11.49 6.44 -8.79
CA SER A 13 10.39 6.92 -9.62
C SER A 13 9.45 5.81 -10.13
N PHE A 14 9.93 4.55 -10.19
CA PHE A 14 9.12 3.38 -10.50
C PHE A 14 8.06 3.06 -9.44
N VAL A 15 8.40 3.13 -8.15
CA VAL A 15 7.47 2.85 -7.03
C VAL A 15 6.39 3.93 -6.94
N LEU A 16 6.77 5.20 -7.18
CA LEU A 16 5.81 6.30 -7.24
C LEU A 16 4.83 6.11 -8.40
N ARG A 17 5.32 5.81 -9.61
CA ARG A 17 4.46 5.55 -10.77
C ARG A 17 3.56 4.33 -10.58
N MET A 18 4.03 3.27 -9.93
CA MET A 18 3.21 2.11 -9.60
C MET A 18 2.16 2.45 -8.53
N GLY A 19 2.48 3.30 -7.56
CA GLY A 19 1.53 3.86 -6.59
C GLY A 19 0.40 4.61 -7.29
N ASP A 20 0.73 5.52 -8.19
CA ASP A 20 -0.25 6.31 -8.93
C ASP A 20 -1.15 5.42 -9.83
N GLN A 21 -0.57 4.40 -10.47
CA GLN A 21 -1.36 3.45 -11.28
C GLN A 21 -2.24 2.52 -10.44
N LEU A 22 -1.76 2.12 -9.26
CA LEU A 22 -2.52 1.29 -8.33
C LEU A 22 -3.71 2.07 -7.77
N GLU A 23 -3.48 3.31 -7.35
CA GLU A 23 -4.54 4.24 -6.91
C GLU A 23 -5.61 4.41 -7.99
N ALA A 24 -5.22 4.78 -9.21
CA ALA A 24 -6.17 4.96 -10.31
C ALA A 24 -6.97 3.68 -10.63
N ARG A 25 -6.37 2.50 -10.47
CA ARG A 25 -7.05 1.21 -10.68
C ARG A 25 -8.03 0.88 -9.56
N VAL A 26 -7.66 1.20 -8.32
CA VAL A 26 -8.51 0.99 -7.14
C VAL A 26 -9.69 1.96 -7.17
N GLU A 27 -9.47 3.24 -7.48
CA GLU A 27 -10.55 4.21 -7.66
C GLU A 27 -11.51 3.80 -8.78
N ALA A 28 -11.00 3.31 -9.92
CA ALA A 28 -11.87 2.85 -11.02
C ALA A 28 -12.73 1.62 -10.65
N THR A 29 -12.32 0.83 -9.67
CA THR A 29 -12.99 -0.42 -9.29
C THR A 29 -13.90 -0.23 -8.07
N ASP A 30 -13.44 0.52 -7.07
CA ASP A 30 -14.07 0.67 -5.76
C ASP A 30 -14.16 2.17 -5.41
N ASN A 31 -15.23 2.85 -5.87
CA ASN A 31 -15.32 4.31 -5.78
C ASN A 31 -15.84 4.88 -4.45
N ALA A 32 -16.34 4.05 -3.52
CA ALA A 32 -17.12 4.57 -2.38
C ALA A 32 -16.84 3.91 -1.01
N ASP A 33 -16.02 2.86 -0.94
CA ASP A 33 -15.73 2.19 0.33
C ASP A 33 -14.22 2.09 0.55
N ALA A 34 -13.73 2.83 1.54
CA ALA A 34 -12.33 2.77 1.96
C ALA A 34 -11.92 1.35 2.38
N GLY A 35 -12.85 0.54 2.90
CA GLY A 35 -12.58 -0.86 3.24
C GLY A 35 -12.27 -1.72 2.00
N GLN A 36 -13.10 -1.64 0.97
CA GLN A 36 -12.85 -2.30 -0.33
C GLN A 36 -11.57 -1.79 -0.98
N GLN A 37 -11.34 -0.48 -0.99
CA GLN A 37 -10.13 0.09 -1.57
C GLN A 37 -8.85 -0.42 -0.90
N VAL A 38 -8.84 -0.47 0.44
CA VAL A 38 -7.73 -1.05 1.23
C VAL A 38 -7.54 -2.52 0.87
N ARG A 39 -8.62 -3.30 0.81
CA ARG A 39 -8.53 -4.73 0.46
C ARG A 39 -7.95 -4.95 -0.93
N SER A 40 -8.44 -4.21 -1.92
CA SER A 40 -7.94 -4.23 -3.29
C SER A 40 -6.46 -3.88 -3.36
N MET A 41 -6.01 -2.86 -2.61
CA MET A 41 -4.58 -2.52 -2.52
C MET A 41 -3.72 -3.65 -1.95
N TYR A 42 -4.18 -4.33 -0.88
CA TYR A 42 -3.47 -5.47 -0.30
C TYR A 42 -3.43 -6.67 -1.26
N ASP A 43 -4.53 -6.98 -1.95
CA ASP A 43 -4.55 -8.05 -2.95
C ASP A 43 -3.62 -7.74 -4.14
N PHE A 44 -3.53 -6.48 -4.57
CA PHE A 44 -2.62 -6.09 -5.66
C PHE A 44 -1.14 -6.11 -5.25
N VAL A 45 -0.80 -5.70 -4.02
CA VAL A 45 0.60 -5.58 -3.58
C VAL A 45 1.14 -6.88 -2.97
N PHE A 46 0.33 -7.56 -2.15
CA PHE A 46 0.75 -8.74 -1.38
C PHE A 46 0.08 -10.04 -1.84
N GLN A 47 -0.84 -9.99 -2.82
CA GLN A 47 -1.61 -11.16 -3.28
C GLN A 47 -2.35 -11.89 -2.15
N ARG A 48 -2.69 -11.17 -1.08
CA ARG A 48 -3.45 -11.65 0.06
C ARG A 48 -4.40 -10.57 0.57
N PRO A 49 -5.52 -10.96 1.20
CA PRO A 49 -6.35 -10.01 1.92
C PRO A 49 -5.60 -9.47 3.16
N PRO A 50 -5.89 -8.22 3.58
CA PRO A 50 -5.39 -7.69 4.84
C PRO A 50 -5.98 -8.49 6.01
N ARG A 51 -5.20 -8.65 7.07
CA ARG A 51 -5.70 -9.12 8.37
C ARG A 51 -6.63 -8.05 8.97
N PRO A 52 -7.55 -8.41 9.89
CA PRO A 52 -8.48 -7.44 10.47
C PRO A 52 -7.80 -6.20 11.07
N GLU A 53 -6.71 -6.40 11.81
CA GLU A 53 -5.92 -5.34 12.43
C GLU A 53 -5.23 -4.43 11.38
N GLU A 54 -4.73 -5.02 10.29
CA GLU A 54 -4.11 -4.31 9.17
C GLU A 54 -5.13 -3.48 8.40
N SER A 55 -6.32 -4.06 8.18
CA SER A 55 -7.43 -3.42 7.50
C SER A 55 -7.91 -2.20 8.28
N GLU A 56 -8.09 -2.33 9.60
CA GLU A 56 -8.54 -1.22 10.46
C GLU A 56 -7.51 -0.08 10.47
N ALA A 57 -6.23 -0.40 10.66
CA ALA A 57 -5.15 0.58 10.62
C ALA A 57 -5.02 1.25 9.24
N ALA A 58 -5.13 0.48 8.15
CA ALA A 58 -5.02 1.00 6.79
C ALA A 58 -6.22 1.88 6.41
N VAL A 59 -7.45 1.52 6.80
CA VAL A 59 -8.64 2.37 6.58
C VAL A 59 -8.50 3.68 7.36
N ALA A 60 -8.09 3.61 8.63
CA ALA A 60 -7.85 4.80 9.44
C ALA A 60 -6.76 5.71 8.83
N PHE A 61 -5.72 5.11 8.25
CA PHE A 61 -4.64 5.82 7.57
C PHE A 61 -5.10 6.47 6.26
N VAL A 62 -5.84 5.74 5.42
CA VAL A 62 -6.40 6.27 4.16
C VAL A 62 -7.33 7.45 4.41
N ASN A 63 -8.16 7.37 5.45
CA ASN A 63 -9.05 8.49 5.81
C ASN A 63 -8.28 9.76 6.23
N GLN A 64 -7.04 9.62 6.72
CA GLN A 64 -6.20 10.74 7.19
C GLN A 64 -5.24 11.26 6.12
N HIS A 65 -4.70 10.38 5.28
CA HIS A 65 -3.59 10.69 4.37
C HIS A 65 -3.86 10.36 2.90
N GLY A 66 -4.97 9.68 2.58
CA GLY A 66 -5.36 9.28 1.24
C GLY A 66 -4.76 7.94 0.78
N LEU A 67 -5.26 7.46 -0.36
CA LEU A 67 -4.86 6.18 -0.96
C LEU A 67 -3.42 6.20 -1.49
N SER A 68 -3.00 7.27 -2.16
CA SER A 68 -1.61 7.45 -2.62
C SER A 68 -0.58 7.25 -1.51
N ALA A 69 -0.88 7.75 -0.30
CA ALA A 69 -0.02 7.58 0.86
C ALA A 69 0.03 6.11 1.31
N LEU A 70 -1.11 5.41 1.31
CA LEU A 70 -1.16 3.99 1.65
C LEU A 70 -0.37 3.16 0.63
N ALA A 71 -0.48 3.43 -0.67
CA ALA A 71 0.30 2.73 -1.70
C ALA A 71 1.80 2.85 -1.44
N ARG A 72 2.29 4.05 -1.07
CA ARG A 72 3.70 4.26 -0.72
C ARG A 72 4.12 3.46 0.51
N VAL A 73 3.27 3.42 1.53
CA VAL A 73 3.49 2.59 2.72
C VAL A 73 3.56 1.13 2.31
N LEU A 74 2.56 0.58 1.60
CA LEU A 74 2.54 -0.82 1.18
C LEU A 74 3.76 -1.22 0.35
N PHE A 75 4.20 -0.38 -0.59
CA PHE A 75 5.42 -0.64 -1.37
C PHE A 75 6.73 -0.51 -0.57
N ASN A 76 6.71 0.19 0.58
CA ASN A 76 7.87 0.33 1.47
C ASN A 76 7.79 -0.54 2.73
N THR A 77 6.63 -1.14 3.02
CA THR A 77 6.43 -2.00 4.17
C THR A 77 7.24 -3.28 3.95
N ASN A 78 8.11 -3.54 4.92
CA ASN A 78 9.08 -4.63 4.94
C ASN A 78 8.44 -6.02 5.14
N GLU A 79 7.19 -6.26 4.71
CA GLU A 79 6.60 -7.60 4.68
C GLU A 79 7.24 -8.50 3.60
N PHE A 80 8.19 -7.97 2.81
CA PHE A 80 9.14 -8.77 2.04
C PHE A 80 10.42 -9.14 2.83
N LEU A 81 10.60 -8.69 4.07
CA LEU A 81 11.87 -8.77 4.79
C LEU A 81 11.81 -9.31 6.22
N PHE A 82 10.63 -9.58 6.77
CA PHE A 82 10.47 -10.30 8.04
C PHE A 82 9.28 -11.25 7.98
N ALA A 83 9.48 -12.41 7.36
CA ALA A 83 8.83 -13.63 7.80
C ALA A 83 9.80 -14.27 8.81
N GLU A 84 9.42 -14.30 10.09
CA GLU A 84 9.94 -15.31 11.01
C GLU A 84 9.26 -16.66 10.74
#